data_AF-A0A2S9FQ93-F1
#
_entry.id   AF-A0A2S9FQ93-F1
#
_cell.length_a   1.000
_cell.length_b   1.000
_cell.length_c   1.000
_cell.angle_alpha   90.00
_cell.angle_beta   90.00
_cell.angle_gamma   90.00
#
_symmetry.space_group_name_H-M   'P 1'
#
loop_
_entity.id
_entity.type
_entity.pdbx_description
1 polymer ?
#
loop_
_entity_poly.entity_id
_entity_poly.type
_entity_poly.pdbx_seq_one_letter_code
_entity_poly.pdbx_strand_id
1 'polypeptide(L)'
;DSAGHVVRDALLWNDTRSSAAATDLVGEFGGPRQWARRTGVVPVASFTATKLRWLADHEPHHADATATVCLPHDWLTWRLSGSSDIADICTDRSDASGTGYYSAE
;
A
#
# COMPACT_ATOMS: atom_id res chain seq x y z
N ASP A 1 -13.72 1.92 0.57
CA ASP A 1 -14.38 2.48 -0.61
C ASP A 1 -14.61 3.97 -0.37
N SER A 2 -15.36 4.67 -1.23
CA SER A 2 -15.67 6.09 -1.05
C SER A 2 -16.56 6.40 0.17
N ALA A 3 -17.16 5.38 0.79
CA ALA A 3 -17.99 5.51 1.99
C ALA A 3 -17.24 5.08 3.27
N GLY A 4 -15.94 4.78 3.19
CA GLY A 4 -15.13 4.36 4.33
C GLY A 4 -15.30 2.90 4.74
N HIS A 5 -15.99 2.06 3.96
CA HIS A 5 -16.03 0.62 4.19
C HIS A 5 -14.73 -0.04 3.74
N VAL A 6 -14.29 -1.05 4.50
CA VAL A 6 -13.14 -1.89 4.12
C VAL A 6 -13.51 -2.67 2.87
N VAL A 7 -12.69 -2.53 1.81
CA VAL A 7 -12.96 -3.14 0.50
C VAL A 7 -12.77 -4.66 0.53
N ARG A 8 -11.68 -5.11 1.17
CA ARG A 8 -11.35 -6.52 1.40
C ARG A 8 -10.37 -6.64 2.57
N ASP A 9 -10.17 -7.84 3.09
CA ASP A 9 -9.29 -8.06 4.24
C ASP A 9 -7.89 -7.46 4.05
N ALA A 10 -7.18 -7.06 5.10
CA ALA A 10 -5.83 -6.55 4.92
C ALA A 10 -4.87 -7.65 4.43
N LEU A 11 -4.02 -7.33 3.45
CA LEU A 11 -2.86 -8.16 3.10
C LEU A 11 -1.68 -7.73 3.96
N LEU A 12 -1.35 -8.53 4.98
CA LEU A 12 -0.35 -8.18 5.97
C LEU A 12 1.09 -8.41 5.47
N TRP A 13 2.06 -7.91 6.24
CA TRP A 13 3.48 -7.94 5.90
C TRP A 13 4.05 -9.35 5.68
N ASN A 14 3.49 -10.36 6.35
CA ASN A 14 3.88 -11.76 6.24
C ASN A 14 3.12 -12.53 5.16
N ASP A 15 2.15 -11.89 4.50
CA ASP A 15 1.49 -12.47 3.33
C ASP A 15 2.46 -12.48 2.14
N THR A 16 2.61 -13.61 1.46
CA THR A 16 3.59 -13.80 0.38
C THR A 16 2.95 -13.83 -1.02
N ARG A 17 1.63 -13.64 -1.15
CA ARG A 17 0.94 -13.72 -2.46
C ARG A 17 1.45 -12.72 -3.48
N SER A 18 1.92 -11.57 -3.01
CA SER A 18 2.48 -10.49 -3.85
C SER A 18 3.96 -10.67 -4.21
N SER A 19 4.56 -11.85 -4.01
CA SER A 19 5.98 -12.05 -4.31
C SER A 19 6.31 -11.88 -5.80
N ALA A 20 5.47 -12.42 -6.70
CA ALA A 20 5.63 -12.24 -8.13
C ALA A 20 5.49 -10.75 -8.53
N ALA A 21 4.47 -10.08 -8.00
CA ALA A 21 4.26 -8.64 -8.18
C ALA A 21 5.48 -7.80 -7.75
N ALA A 22 6.17 -8.20 -6.67
CA ALA A 22 7.41 -7.54 -6.26
C ALA A 22 8.52 -7.68 -7.32
N THR A 23 8.74 -8.88 -7.86
CA THR A 23 9.71 -9.13 -8.92
C THR A 23 9.37 -8.33 -10.19
N ASP A 24 8.10 -8.32 -10.59
CA ASP A 24 7.64 -7.62 -11.78
C ASP A 24 7.83 -6.11 -11.64
N LEU A 25 7.39 -5.52 -10.53
CA LEU A 25 7.59 -4.09 -10.23
C LEU A 25 9.07 -3.69 -10.24
N VAL A 26 9.95 -4.53 -9.68
CA VAL A 26 11.39 -4.28 -9.70
C VAL A 26 11.93 -4.30 -11.12
N GLY A 27 11.53 -5.28 -11.94
CA GLY A 27 11.95 -5.38 -13.34
C GLY A 27 11.46 -4.21 -14.20
N GLU A 28 10.17 -3.91 -14.12
CA GLU A 28 9.49 -2.88 -14.92
C GLU A 28 10.02 -1.47 -14.64
N PHE A 29 10.45 -1.18 -13.41
CA PHE A 29 10.92 0.15 -13.02
C PHE A 29 12.45 0.32 -13.06
N GLY A 30 13.14 -0.51 -13.84
CA GLY A 30 14.57 -0.36 -14.11
C GLY A 30 15.48 -0.94 -13.01
N GLY A 31 14.96 -1.89 -12.23
CA GLY A 31 15.73 -2.68 -11.28
C GLY A 31 15.85 -2.06 -9.88
N PRO A 32 16.49 -2.80 -8.94
CA PRO A 32 16.51 -2.45 -7.51
C PRO A 32 17.16 -1.10 -7.22
N ARG A 33 18.17 -0.68 -8.00
CA ARG A 33 18.83 0.63 -7.81
C ARG A 33 17.89 1.81 -8.07
N GLN A 34 17.00 1.71 -9.06
CA GLN A 34 16.06 2.79 -9.36
C GLN A 34 14.99 2.93 -8.27
N TRP A 35 14.51 1.80 -7.75
CA TRP A 35 13.61 1.75 -6.59
C TRP A 35 14.24 2.39 -5.35
N ALA A 36 15.41 1.89 -4.93
CA ALA A 36 16.12 2.42 -3.77
C ALA A 36 16.38 3.94 -3.88
N ARG A 37 16.71 4.43 -5.09
CA ARG A 37 16.93 5.87 -5.33
C ARG A 37 15.65 6.71 -5.20
N ARG A 38 14.48 6.18 -5.56
CA ARG A 38 13.22 6.95 -5.62
C ARG A 38 12.39 6.88 -4.36
N THR A 39 12.45 5.76 -3.63
CA THR A 39 11.60 5.51 -2.46
C THR A 39 12.39 5.06 -1.22
N GLY A 40 13.71 4.92 -1.33
CA GLY A 40 14.56 4.41 -0.24
C GLY A 40 14.50 2.91 -0.04
N VAL A 41 13.65 2.18 -0.76
CA VAL A 41 13.40 0.74 -0.56
C VAL A 41 13.35 -0.02 -1.88
N VAL A 42 13.72 -1.30 -1.84
CA VAL A 42 13.49 -2.25 -2.95
C VAL A 42 12.28 -3.11 -2.56
N PRO A 43 11.18 -3.09 -3.32
CA PRO A 43 9.98 -3.85 -2.97
C PRO A 43 10.25 -5.34 -2.82
N VAL A 44 9.72 -5.90 -1.73
CA VAL A 44 9.48 -7.33 -1.51
C VAL A 44 8.00 -7.51 -1.13
N ALA A 45 7.54 -8.75 -0.98
CA ALA A 45 6.13 -9.06 -0.74
C ALA A 45 5.50 -8.31 0.45
N SER A 46 6.28 -7.90 1.45
CA SER A 46 5.78 -7.17 2.62
C SER A 46 5.34 -5.72 2.32
N PHE A 47 5.78 -5.12 1.22
CA PHE A 47 5.53 -3.70 0.91
C PHE A 47 4.15 -3.48 0.28
N THR A 48 3.48 -2.39 0.69
CA THR A 48 2.12 -2.02 0.24
C THR A 48 2.00 -1.91 -1.28
N ALA A 49 2.99 -1.34 -1.97
CA ALA A 49 3.01 -1.25 -3.43
C ALA A 49 2.84 -2.62 -4.12
N THR A 50 3.45 -3.68 -3.56
CA THR A 50 3.32 -5.04 -4.09
C THR A 50 1.93 -5.62 -3.84
N LYS A 51 1.29 -5.26 -2.72
CA LYS A 51 -0.09 -5.63 -2.41
C LYS A 51 -1.06 -4.98 -3.37
N LEU A 52 -0.85 -3.70 -3.71
CA LEU A 52 -1.68 -2.98 -4.67
C LEU A 52 -1.53 -3.54 -6.08
N ARG A 53 -0.31 -3.87 -6.51
CA ARG A 53 -0.10 -4.56 -7.79
C ARG A 53 -0.81 -5.91 -7.82
N TRP A 54 -0.65 -6.72 -6.77
CA TRP A 54 -1.35 -8.00 -6.66
C TRP A 54 -2.88 -7.82 -6.71
N LEU A 55 -3.42 -6.82 -5.99
CA LEU A 55 -4.85 -6.51 -5.97
C LEU A 55 -5.36 -6.14 -7.36
N ALA A 56 -4.65 -5.28 -8.09
CA ALA A 56 -5.01 -4.88 -9.45
C ALA A 56 -5.03 -6.09 -10.41
N ASP A 57 -4.06 -7.00 -10.28
CA ASP A 57 -3.93 -8.15 -11.18
C ASP A 57 -4.93 -9.28 -10.87
N HIS A 58 -5.31 -9.48 -9.60
CA HIS A 58 -6.10 -10.64 -9.15
C HIS A 58 -7.53 -10.31 -8.74
N GLU A 59 -7.76 -9.09 -8.26
CA GLU A 59 -9.05 -8.64 -7.73
C GLU A 59 -9.40 -7.24 -8.30
N PRO A 60 -9.49 -7.07 -9.63
CA PRO A 60 -9.62 -5.75 -10.26
C PRO A 60 -10.85 -4.97 -9.78
N HIS A 61 -11.96 -5.66 -9.48
CA HIS A 61 -13.15 -5.02 -8.91
C HIS A 61 -12.90 -4.39 -7.53
N HIS A 62 -12.04 -4.99 -6.70
CA HIS A 62 -11.63 -4.38 -5.43
C HIS A 62 -10.67 -3.22 -5.65
N ALA A 63 -9.77 -3.33 -6.64
CA ALA A 63 -8.91 -2.22 -7.03
C ALA A 63 -9.73 -1.00 -7.48
N ASP A 64 -10.73 -1.20 -8.35
CA ASP A 64 -11.63 -0.15 -8.84
C ASP A 64 -12.47 0.49 -7.72
N ALA A 65 -12.85 -0.28 -6.70
CA ALA A 65 -13.61 0.22 -5.54
C ALA A 65 -12.74 0.96 -4.51
N THR A 66 -11.41 0.96 -4.66
CA THR A 66 -10.49 1.53 -3.68
C THR A 66 -10.40 3.06 -3.82
N ALA A 67 -11.00 3.77 -2.87
CA ALA A 67 -10.90 5.23 -2.80
C ALA A 67 -9.72 5.73 -1.96
N THR A 68 -9.24 4.92 -1.00
CA THR A 68 -8.13 5.27 -0.10
C THR A 68 -7.34 4.02 0.28
N VAL A 69 -6.02 4.15 0.33
CA VAL A 69 -5.10 3.13 0.86
C VAL A 69 -4.46 3.69 2.11
N CYS A 70 -4.51 2.94 3.20
CA CYS A 70 -3.95 3.32 4.49
C CYS A 70 -3.37 2.11 5.22
N LEU A 71 -2.43 2.34 6.13
CA LEU A 71 -1.76 1.33 6.93
C LEU A 71 -2.56 1.00 8.19
N PRO A 72 -2.26 -0.11 8.90
CA PRO A 72 -3.01 -0.50 10.07
C PRO A 72 -3.11 0.59 11.15
N HIS A 73 -2.03 1.36 11.37
CA HIS A 73 -2.04 2.44 12.36
C HIS A 73 -2.85 3.66 11.89
N ASP A 74 -2.81 4.00 10.60
CA ASP A 74 -3.65 5.04 9.98
C ASP A 74 -5.13 4.74 10.20
N TRP A 75 -5.54 3.50 9.87
CA TRP A 75 -6.92 3.05 10.01
C TRP A 75 -7.36 3.09 11.47
N LEU A 76 -6.54 2.58 12.39
CA LEU A 76 -6.85 2.61 13.82
C LEU A 76 -6.98 4.04 14.34
N THR A 77 -6.08 4.94 13.93
CA THR A 77 -6.12 6.36 14.30
C THR A 77 -7.41 7.02 13.81
N TRP A 78 -7.81 6.77 12.57
CA TRP A 78 -9.06 7.28 12.00
C TRP A 78 -10.30 6.73 12.73
N ARG A 79 -10.31 5.43 13.09
CA ARG A 79 -11.40 4.84 13.87
C ARG A 79 -11.49 5.43 15.28
N LEU A 80 -10.36 5.71 15.91
CA LEU A 80 -10.29 6.30 17.25
C LEU A 80 -10.64 7.79 17.25
N SER A 81 -10.43 8.52 16.15
CA SER A 81 -10.83 9.93 16.02
C SER A 81 -12.35 10.11 15.96
N GLY A 82 -13.08 9.06 15.59
CA GLY A 82 -14.53 9.10 15.38
C GLY A 82 -14.94 9.75 14.06
N SER A 83 -13.98 10.06 13.17
CA SER A 83 -14.29 10.57 11.85
C SER A 83 -14.98 9.51 10.98
N SER A 84 -15.81 9.99 10.05
CA SER A 84 -16.43 9.20 8.99
C SER A 84 -15.99 9.66 7.59
N ASP A 85 -15.15 10.68 7.50
CA ASP A 85 -14.61 11.17 6.24
C ASP A 85 -13.24 10.52 5.99
N ILE A 86 -13.09 9.86 4.85
CA ILE A 86 -11.83 9.22 4.44
C ILE A 86 -10.73 10.26 4.17
N ALA A 87 -11.08 11.52 3.94
CA ALA A 87 -10.12 12.61 3.81
C ALA A 87 -9.37 12.94 5.12
N ASP A 88 -9.92 12.52 6.27
CA ASP A 88 -9.29 12.72 7.58
C ASP A 88 -8.25 11.64 7.92
N ILE A 89 -8.07 10.63 7.06
CA ILE A 89 -7.04 9.60 7.26
C ILE A 89 -5.67 10.25 7.13
N CYS A 90 -4.82 10.00 8.13
CA CYS A 90 -3.45 10.49 8.16
C CYS A 90 -2.47 9.36 8.48
N THR A 91 -1.23 9.53 8.00
CA THR A 91 -0.08 8.68 8.29
C THR A 91 1.08 9.55 8.77
N ASP A 92 2.03 8.95 9.46
CA ASP A 92 3.33 9.57 9.70
C ASP A 92 4.34 9.18 8.61
N ARG A 93 5.51 9.82 8.63
CA ARG A 93 6.57 9.56 7.63
C ARG A 93 7.19 8.18 7.77
N SER A 94 7.24 7.61 8.99
CA SER A 94 7.86 6.32 9.23
C SER A 94 7.06 5.21 8.54
N ASP A 95 5.76 5.13 8.78
CA ASP A 95 4.93 4.07 8.16
C ASP A 95 4.71 4.33 6.67
N ALA A 96 4.58 5.59 6.25
CA ALA A 96 4.53 5.94 4.83
C ALA A 96 5.77 5.44 4.06
N SER A 97 6.97 5.52 4.64
CA SER A 97 8.21 5.04 4.00
C SER A 97 8.22 3.52 3.74
N GLY A 98 7.42 2.76 4.49
CA GLY A 98 7.23 1.32 4.30
C GLY A 98 6.26 0.94 3.17
N THR A 99 5.67 1.92 2.47
CA THR A 99 4.69 1.64 1.41
C THR A 99 5.32 1.24 0.08
N GLY A 100 6.52 1.75 -0.21
CA GLY A 100 7.12 1.67 -1.54
C GLY A 100 6.52 2.64 -2.55
N TYR A 101 5.64 3.56 -2.19
CA TYR A 101 5.17 4.63 -3.09
C TYR A 101 5.33 6.04 -2.49
N TYR A 102 6.03 6.15 -1.36
CA TYR A 102 6.40 7.40 -0.72
C TYR A 102 7.92 7.61 -0.80
N SER A 103 8.34 8.84 -1.04
CA SER A 103 9.73 9.30 -0.88
C SER A 103 9.79 10.15 0.39
N ALA A 104 10.71 9.82 1.29
CA ALA A 104 10.92 10.61 2.50
C ALA A 104 11.83 11.83 2.28
N GLU A 105 12.57 11.89 1.16
CA GLU A 105 13.37 13.06 0.76
C GLU A 105 12.50 14.21 0.23
#